data_AF-A0A941GYW6-F1
#
_entry.id   AF-A0A941GYW6-F1
#
_cell.length_a   1.000
_cell.length_b   1.000
_cell.length_c   1.000
_cell.angle_alpha   90.00
_cell.angle_beta   90.00
_cell.angle_gamma   90.00
#
_symmetry.space_group_name_H-M   'P 1'
#
loop_
_entity.id
_entity.type
_entity.pdbx_description
1 polymer ?
#
loop_
_entity_poly.entity_id
_entity_poly.type
_entity_poly.pdbx_seq_one_letter_code
_entity_poly.pdbx_strand_id
1 'polypeptide(L)'
;MKELSIIQKTYDLIKWYVPLLNRLPRNHKFLLGDRIISGLYDLLDGLILARYSREKQPILEKLNALLDVLRYQSRLLKDFGLIKVERYEYASQLITEIGQELGGWIKQQSSRRGKTSPPPDPSSTGRGEAEQITIMAQLP
;
A
#
# COMPACT_ATOMS: atom_id res chain seq x y z
N MET A 1 19.41 2.50 3.43
CA MET A 1 19.29 3.64 2.49
C MET A 1 17.96 3.64 1.71
N LYS A 2 17.49 2.52 1.12
CA LYS A 2 16.25 2.49 0.31
C LYS A 2 14.96 2.95 1.01
N GLU A 3 14.75 2.64 2.30
CA GLU A 3 13.51 3.04 3.01
C GLU A 3 13.38 4.58 3.20
N LEU A 4 14.50 5.32 3.24
CA LEU A 4 14.48 6.79 3.28
C LEU A 4 14.15 7.41 1.92
N SER A 5 14.46 6.70 0.83
CA SER A 5 14.23 7.17 -0.55
C SER A 5 12.74 7.26 -0.86
N ILE A 6 11.97 6.20 -0.56
CA ILE A 6 10.53 6.17 -0.92
C ILE A 6 9.73 7.25 -0.18
N ILE A 7 10.01 7.49 1.10
CA ILE A 7 9.35 8.55 1.88
C ILE A 7 9.65 9.92 1.28
N GLN A 8 10.92 10.18 0.94
CA GLN A 8 11.33 11.44 0.33
C GLN A 8 10.69 11.64 -1.05
N LYS A 9 10.67 10.61 -1.91
CA LYS A 9 10.00 10.67 -3.21
C LYS A 9 8.50 10.95 -3.11
N THR A 10 7.82 10.32 -2.14
CA THR A 10 6.41 10.60 -1.87
C THR A 10 6.21 12.04 -1.40
N TYR A 11 7.08 12.55 -0.53
CA TYR A 11 7.06 13.95 -0.11
C TYR A 11 7.26 14.92 -1.30
N ASP A 12 8.20 14.62 -2.19
CA ASP A 12 8.48 15.46 -3.36
C ASP A 12 7.31 15.42 -4.37
N LEU A 13 6.68 14.24 -4.56
CA LEU A 13 5.44 14.10 -5.32
C LEU A 13 4.33 14.98 -4.73
N ILE A 14 4.10 14.93 -3.42
CA ILE A 14 3.09 15.75 -2.74
C ILE A 14 3.36 17.25 -2.98
N LYS A 15 4.60 17.67 -2.74
CA LYS A 15 5.01 19.07 -2.89
C LYS A 15 4.78 19.59 -4.30
N TRP A 16 4.97 18.74 -5.31
CA TRP A 16 4.73 19.10 -6.71
C TRP A 16 3.25 19.02 -7.11
N TYR A 17 2.53 17.97 -6.66
CA TYR A 17 1.20 17.65 -7.17
C TYR A 17 0.08 18.41 -6.46
N VAL A 18 0.14 18.60 -5.14
CA VAL A 18 -0.91 19.28 -4.37
C VAL A 18 -1.16 20.72 -4.86
N PRO A 19 -0.15 21.55 -5.17
CA PRO A 19 -0.38 22.87 -5.75
C PRO A 19 -1.10 22.83 -7.11
N LEU A 20 -0.87 21.79 -7.92
CA LEU A 20 -1.57 21.59 -9.18
C LEU A 20 -3.06 21.26 -8.94
N LEU A 21 -3.33 20.33 -8.02
CA LEU A 21 -4.69 19.91 -7.65
C LEU A 21 -5.50 21.05 -7.02
N ASN A 22 -4.84 21.92 -6.26
CA ASN A 22 -5.48 23.08 -5.64
C ASN A 22 -6.00 24.13 -6.63
N ARG A 23 -5.53 24.09 -7.88
CA ARG A 23 -5.92 25.00 -8.97
C ARG A 23 -7.03 24.43 -9.86
N LEU A 24 -7.55 23.25 -9.55
CA LEU A 24 -8.66 22.67 -10.29
C LEU A 24 -9.94 23.51 -10.14
N PRO A 25 -10.85 23.47 -11.14
CA PRO A 25 -12.18 24.07 -11.03
C PRO A 25 -12.91 23.53 -9.79
N ARG A 26 -13.65 24.41 -9.10
CA ARG A 26 -14.27 24.14 -7.78
C ARG A 26 -15.03 22.80 -7.72
N ASN A 27 -15.81 22.49 -8.74
CA ASN A 27 -16.59 21.24 -8.81
C ASN A 27 -15.70 19.98 -8.77
N HIS A 28 -14.59 19.98 -9.51
CA HIS A 28 -13.70 18.82 -9.59
C HIS A 28 -12.69 18.78 -8.43
N LYS A 29 -12.34 19.95 -7.88
CA LYS A 29 -11.48 20.06 -6.71
C LYS A 29 -12.07 19.30 -5.51
N PHE A 30 -13.35 19.53 -5.19
CA PHE A 30 -13.99 18.88 -4.04
C PHE A 30 -14.30 17.39 -4.23
N LEU A 31 -14.38 16.92 -5.48
CA LEU A 31 -14.69 15.51 -5.79
C LEU A 31 -13.42 14.66 -5.94
N LEU A 32 -12.54 15.07 -6.85
CA LEU A 32 -11.38 14.27 -7.26
C LEU A 32 -10.07 14.83 -6.71
N GLY A 33 -9.92 16.17 -6.70
CA GLY A 33 -8.73 16.83 -6.16
C GLY A 33 -8.48 16.47 -4.70
N ASP A 34 -9.48 16.70 -3.84
CA ASP A 34 -9.38 16.43 -2.40
C ASP A 34 -9.15 14.94 -2.12
N ARG A 35 -9.81 14.05 -2.88
CA ARG A 35 -9.60 12.60 -2.72
C ARG A 35 -8.18 12.17 -3.08
N ILE A 36 -7.58 12.75 -4.12
CA ILE A 36 -6.17 12.49 -4.46
C ILE A 36 -5.25 13.07 -3.39
N ILE A 37 -5.51 14.29 -2.91
CA ILE A 37 -4.70 14.94 -1.86
C ILE A 37 -4.71 14.08 -0.58
N SER A 38 -5.89 13.63 -0.12
CA SER A 38 -5.99 12.71 1.02
C SER A 38 -5.23 11.42 0.78
N GLY A 39 -5.39 10.78 -0.39
CA GLY A 39 -4.66 9.56 -0.71
C GLY A 39 -3.14 9.73 -0.76
N LEU A 40 -2.64 10.89 -1.18
CA LEU A 40 -1.21 11.20 -1.15
C LEU A 40 -0.69 11.33 0.30
N TYR A 41 -1.45 11.98 1.18
CA TYR A 41 -1.09 12.08 2.60
C TYR A 41 -1.18 10.72 3.31
N ASP A 42 -2.23 9.94 3.06
CA ASP A 42 -2.37 8.57 3.57
C ASP A 42 -1.20 7.68 3.14
N LEU A 43 -0.69 7.86 1.91
CA LEU A 43 0.49 7.16 1.42
C LEU A 43 1.74 7.57 2.19
N LEU A 44 1.97 8.87 2.39
CA LEU A 44 3.12 9.36 3.15
C LEU A 44 3.08 8.86 4.60
N ASP A 45 1.95 9.04 5.27
CA ASP A 45 1.75 8.63 6.66
C ASP A 45 1.93 7.12 6.81
N GLY A 46 1.33 6.33 5.92
CA GLY A 46 1.48 4.88 5.93
C GLY A 46 2.92 4.43 5.72
N LEU A 47 3.69 5.08 4.84
CA LEU A 47 5.12 4.77 4.64
C LEU A 47 5.94 5.07 5.90
N ILE A 48 5.65 6.18 6.58
CA ILE A 48 6.30 6.54 7.85
C ILE A 48 5.93 5.51 8.92
N LEU A 49 4.66 5.12 9.04
CA LEU A 49 4.22 4.09 9.99
C LEU A 49 4.87 2.74 9.70
N ALA A 50 4.93 2.32 8.43
CA ALA A 50 5.57 1.08 8.03
C ALA A 50 7.05 1.04 8.38
N ARG A 51 7.75 2.18 8.35
CA ARG A 51 9.17 2.27 8.72
C ARG A 51 9.40 1.82 10.18
N TYR A 52 8.53 2.23 11.09
CA TYR A 52 8.64 1.96 12.53
C TYR A 52 7.88 0.70 12.99
N SER A 53 7.02 0.14 12.15
CA SER A 53 6.28 -1.08 12.47
C SER A 53 7.18 -2.32 12.53
N ARG A 54 6.87 -3.22 13.46
CA ARG A 54 7.42 -4.59 13.48
C ARG A 54 6.79 -5.46 12.40
N GLU A 55 5.49 -5.29 12.18
CA GLU A 55 4.71 -5.97 11.15
C GLU A 55 4.46 -5.02 9.98
N LYS A 56 5.41 -4.99 9.04
CA LYS A 56 5.39 -4.04 7.92
C LYS A 56 4.52 -4.53 6.76
N GLN A 57 4.49 -5.84 6.52
CA GLN A 57 3.84 -6.46 5.35
C GLN A 57 2.40 -5.97 5.10
N PRO A 58 1.46 -6.04 6.07
CA PRO A 58 0.07 -5.65 5.81
C PRO A 58 -0.06 -4.14 5.51
N ILE A 59 0.78 -3.30 6.12
CA ILE A 59 0.79 -1.86 5.87
C ILE A 59 1.26 -1.61 4.43
N LEU A 60 2.37 -2.23 4.02
CA LEU A 60 2.94 -2.04 2.68
C LEU A 60 2.00 -2.55 1.58
N GLU A 61 1.30 -3.67 1.78
CA GLU A 61 0.30 -4.19 0.84
C GLU A 61 -0.88 -3.23 0.68
N LYS A 62 -1.39 -2.67 1.78
CA LYS A 62 -2.43 -1.64 1.74
C LYS A 62 -1.98 -0.39 0.97
N LEU A 63 -0.75 0.06 1.21
CA LEU A 63 -0.18 1.21 0.49
C LEU A 63 -0.01 0.94 -1.00
N ASN A 64 0.29 -0.31 -1.38
CA ASN A 64 0.44 -0.67 -2.78
C ASN A 64 -0.90 -0.55 -3.53
N ALA A 65 -2.00 -1.00 -2.92
CA ALA A 65 -3.34 -0.82 -3.46
C ALA A 65 -3.74 0.66 -3.53
N LEU A 66 -3.41 1.46 -2.51
CA LEU A 66 -3.64 2.91 -2.53
C LEU A 66 -2.90 3.59 -3.69
N LEU A 67 -1.67 3.15 -3.99
CA LEU A 67 -0.89 3.70 -5.09
C LEU A 67 -1.55 3.44 -6.45
N ASP A 68 -2.16 2.26 -6.65
CA ASP A 68 -2.94 1.97 -7.85
C ASP A 68 -4.18 2.87 -7.96
N VAL A 69 -4.87 3.13 -6.85
CA VAL A 69 -5.97 4.10 -6.84
C VAL A 69 -5.48 5.48 -7.28
N LEU A 70 -4.34 5.96 -6.77
CA LEU A 70 -3.75 7.24 -7.17
C LEU A 70 -3.38 7.30 -8.66
N ARG A 71 -2.92 6.18 -9.25
CA ARG A 71 -2.65 6.09 -10.71
C ARG A 71 -3.91 6.32 -11.52
N TYR A 72 -5.00 5.61 -11.19
CA TYR A 72 -6.25 5.74 -11.93
C TYR A 72 -6.92 7.10 -11.72
N GLN A 73 -6.86 7.65 -10.51
CA GLN A 73 -7.36 9.01 -10.25
C GLN A 73 -6.57 10.07 -11.01
N SER A 74 -5.24 9.93 -11.11
CA SER A 74 -4.41 10.82 -11.93
C SER A 74 -4.76 10.72 -13.41
N ARG A 75 -5.09 9.51 -13.90
CA ARG A 75 -5.59 9.30 -15.26
C ARG A 75 -6.94 9.96 -15.48
N LEU A 76 -7.87 9.88 -14.53
CA LEU A 76 -9.16 10.58 -14.61
C LEU A 76 -9.00 12.09 -14.74
N LEU A 77 -8.02 12.70 -14.06
CA LEU A 77 -7.74 14.13 -14.24
C LEU A 77 -7.36 14.47 -15.69
N LYS A 78 -6.56 13.62 -16.34
CA LYS A 78 -6.21 13.78 -17.76
C LYS A 78 -7.45 13.57 -18.63
N ASP A 79 -8.18 12.48 -18.42
CA ASP A 79 -9.31 12.09 -19.27
C ASP A 79 -10.46 13.11 -19.19
N PHE A 80 -10.60 13.81 -18.06
CA PHE A 80 -11.51 14.96 -17.90
C PHE A 80 -10.94 16.31 -18.39
N GLY A 81 -9.72 16.33 -18.93
CA GLY A 81 -9.07 17.56 -19.41
C GLY A 81 -8.69 18.55 -18.29
N LEU A 82 -8.61 18.09 -17.04
CA LEU A 82 -8.33 18.91 -15.87
C LEU A 82 -6.84 19.21 -15.69
N ILE A 83 -5.98 18.35 -16.24
CA ILE A 83 -4.53 18.54 -16.29
C ILE A 83 -4.03 18.32 -17.71
N LYS A 84 -2.95 19.03 -18.06
CA LYS A 84 -2.25 18.84 -19.33
C LYS A 84 -1.57 17.47 -19.36
N VAL A 85 -1.39 16.92 -20.57
CA VAL A 85 -0.79 15.59 -20.78
C VAL A 85 0.61 15.50 -20.18
N GLU A 86 1.44 16.54 -20.32
CA GLU A 86 2.82 16.55 -19.81
C GLU A 86 2.84 16.49 -18.27
N ARG A 87 1.86 17.12 -17.61
CA ARG A 87 1.72 17.06 -16.15
C ARG A 87 1.25 15.68 -15.70
N TYR A 88 0.32 15.08 -16.45
CA TYR A 88 -0.10 13.70 -16.19
C TYR A 88 1.05 12.71 -16.34
N GLU A 89 1.86 12.84 -17.39
CA GLU A 89 3.02 11.97 -17.64
C GLU A 89 4.03 12.08 -16.50
N TYR A 90 4.36 13.31 -16.09
CA TYR A 90 5.28 13.52 -14.97
C TYR A 90 4.74 12.95 -13.66
N ALA A 91 3.46 13.18 -13.34
CA ALA A 91 2.82 12.57 -12.16
C ALA A 91 2.87 11.04 -12.22
N SER A 92 2.54 10.47 -13.38
CA SER A 92 2.52 9.02 -13.60
C SER A 92 3.91 8.40 -13.45
N GLN A 93 4.96 9.10 -13.91
CA GLN A 93 6.34 8.67 -13.74
C GLN A 93 6.73 8.63 -12.25
N LEU A 94 6.48 9.71 -11.52
CA LEU A 94 6.77 9.77 -10.08
C LEU A 94 6.03 8.66 -9.30
N ILE A 95 4.74 8.45 -9.58
CA ILE A 95 3.95 7.38 -8.94
C ILE A 95 4.50 6.00 -9.33
N THR A 96 4.97 5.81 -10.56
CA THR A 96 5.58 4.55 -11.00
C THR A 96 6.87 4.24 -10.23
N GLU A 97 7.75 5.23 -10.06
CA GLU A 97 8.99 5.08 -9.30
C GLU A 97 8.74 4.74 -7.82
N ILE A 98 7.79 5.42 -7.19
CA ILE A 98 7.38 5.11 -5.80
C ILE A 98 6.86 3.67 -5.72
N GLY A 99 6.07 3.22 -6.70
CA GLY A 99 5.55 1.86 -6.74
C GLY A 99 6.64 0.80 -6.91
N GLN A 100 7.69 1.07 -7.70
CA GLN A 100 8.84 0.17 -7.85
C GLN A 100 9.59 0.01 -6.53
N GLU A 101 9.82 1.11 -5.80
CA GLU A 101 10.46 1.07 -4.48
C GLU A 101 9.60 0.35 -3.45
N LEU A 102 8.28 0.58 -3.47
CA LEU A 102 7.32 -0.06 -2.57
C LEU A 102 7.28 -1.58 -2.81
N GLY A 103 7.19 -2.00 -4.08
CA GLY A 103 7.22 -3.41 -4.45
C GLY A 103 8.53 -4.09 -4.05
N GLY A 104 9.66 -3.37 -4.15
CA GLY A 104 10.94 -3.84 -3.63
C GLY A 104 10.94 -4.05 -2.11
N TRP A 105 10.31 -3.14 -1.37
CA TRP A 105 10.20 -3.24 0.09
C TRP A 105 9.30 -4.40 0.52
N ILE A 106 8.15 -4.59 -0.15
CA ILE A 106 7.24 -5.73 0.07
C ILE A 106 7.97 -7.06 -0.12
N LYS A 107 8.66 -7.24 -1.25
CA LYS A 107 9.43 -8.47 -1.55
C LYS A 107 10.49 -8.77 -0.48
N GLN A 108 11.13 -7.73 0.05
CA GLN A 108 12.11 -7.86 1.13
C GLN A 108 11.48 -8.38 2.43
N GLN A 109 10.27 -7.93 2.77
CA GLN A 109 9.57 -8.38 3.98
C GLN A 109 9.06 -9.82 3.83
N SER A 110 8.52 -10.21 2.67
CA SER A 110 8.10 -11.60 2.40
C SER A 110 9.27 -12.58 2.51
N SER A 111 10.46 -12.19 2.02
CA SER A 111 11.68 -13.00 2.10
C SER A 111 12.21 -13.17 3.52
N ARG A 112 11.95 -12.20 4.42
CA ARG A 112 12.31 -12.28 5.85
C ARG A 112 11.40 -13.24 6.61
N ARG A 113 10.10 -13.17 6.35
CA ARG A 113 9.10 -14.05 7.01
C ARG A 113 9.34 -15.53 6.70
N GLY A 114 9.75 -15.85 5.48
CA GLY A 114 10.10 -17.24 5.08
C GLY A 114 11.34 -17.82 5.76
N LYS A 115 12.17 -17.00 6.44
CA LYS A 115 13.35 -17.47 7.20
C LYS A 115 13.08 -17.64 8.70
N THR A 116 11.95 -17.16 9.22
CA THR A 116 11.65 -17.11 10.66
C THR A 116 10.50 -18.01 11.09
N SER A 117 9.90 -18.80 10.20
CA SER A 117 8.96 -19.86 10.57
C SER A 117 9.72 -21.16 10.79
N PRO A 118 9.73 -21.74 12.01
CA PRO A 118 10.14 -23.14 12.18
C PRO A 118 9.25 -24.03 11.29
N PRO A 119 9.76 -25.17 10.80
CA PRO A 119 8.90 -26.16 10.15
C PRO A 119 7.68 -26.44 11.04
N PRO A 120 6.47 -26.57 10.48
CA PRO A 120 5.34 -27.05 11.27
C PRO A 120 5.75 -28.36 11.94
N ASP A 121 5.60 -28.41 13.26
CA ASP A 121 5.96 -29.58 14.04
C ASP A 121 5.15 -30.79 13.53
N PRO A 122 5.80 -31.86 13.02
CA PRO A 122 5.08 -33.04 12.54
C PRO A 122 4.26 -33.73 13.65
N SER A 123 4.43 -33.37 14.92
CA SER A 123 3.65 -33.90 16.04
C SER A 123 2.29 -33.21 16.29
N SER A 124 1.99 -32.07 15.65
CA SER A 124 0.71 -31.35 15.88
C SER A 124 -0.47 -31.83 15.04
N THR A 125 -0.30 -32.85 14.19
CA THR A 125 -1.36 -33.33 13.26
C THR A 125 -2.16 -34.53 13.79
N GLY A 126 -1.97 -35.02 15.01
CA GLY A 126 -2.49 -36.36 15.34
C GLY A 126 -3.02 -36.63 16.74
N ARG A 127 -3.58 -35.67 17.48
CA ARG A 127 -4.17 -35.96 18.81
C ARG A 127 -5.57 -35.42 19.08
N GLY A 128 -6.09 -34.48 18.30
CA GLY A 128 -7.40 -33.87 18.57
C GLY A 128 -8.62 -34.68 18.09
N GLU A 129 -8.44 -35.57 17.10
CA GLU A 129 -9.58 -36.29 16.48
C GLU A 129 -9.88 -37.64 17.14
N ALA A 130 -8.89 -38.27 17.79
CA ALA A 130 -9.09 -39.57 18.44
C ALA A 130 -9.82 -39.47 19.80
N GLU A 131 -9.66 -38.38 20.55
CA GLU A 131 -10.34 -38.20 21.84
C GLU A 131 -11.81 -37.79 21.71
N GLN A 132 -12.20 -37.11 20.62
CA GLN A 132 -13.61 -36.75 20.39
C GLN A 132 -14.49 -37.96 20.03
N ILE A 133 -13.92 -38.99 19.41
CA ILE A 133 -14.67 -40.20 19.03
C ILE A 133 -14.91 -41.11 20.25
N THR A 134 -13.99 -41.14 21.22
CA THR A 134 -14.17 -41.94 22.45
C THR A 134 -15.17 -41.30 23.42
N ILE A 135 -15.27 -39.98 23.49
CA ILE A 135 -16.20 -39.30 24.42
C ILE A 135 -17.68 -39.41 23.97
N MET A 136 -17.94 -39.59 22.67
CA MET A 136 -19.30 -39.73 22.13
C MET A 136 -19.89 -41.15 22.25
N ALA A 137 -19.08 -42.16 22.59
CA ALA A 137 -19.52 -43.57 22.67
C ALA A 137 -19.91 -44.02 24.10
N GLN A 138 -19.81 -43.14 25.10
CA GLN A 138 -19.98 -43.50 26.52
C GLN A 138 -21.04 -42.67 27.27
N LEU A 139 -21.95 -42.01 26.56
CA LEU A 139 -23.15 -41.41 27.15
C LEU A 139 -24.34 -42.38 27.03
N PRO A 140 -25.12 -42.59 28.12
CA PRO A 140 -26.28 -43.48 28.13
C PRO A 140 -27.44 -42.99 27.27
#